data_AF-A0A523GK73-F1
#
_entry.id   AF-A0A523GK73-F1
#
_cell.length_a   1.000
_cell.length_b   1.000
_cell.length_c   1.000
_cell.angle_alpha   90.00
_cell.angle_beta   90.00
_cell.angle_gamma   90.00
#
_symmetry.space_group_name_H-M   'P 1'
#
loop_
_entity.id
_entity.type
_entity.pdbx_description
1 polymer ?
#
loop_
_entity_poly.entity_id
_entity_poly.type
_entity_poly.pdbx_seq_one_letter_code
_entity_poly.pdbx_strand_id
1 'polypeptide(L)'
;MKPLNYYFVINVFLILSLVSGCQDKTAKIYPELASLNLLRGELILCSGDQFGNVSFSLSCNFDTRATFNLAVSLLHSFEYEEAEKAFVQVLDADPECAMAYWGVAMSISHSLWYQTDNSYLEKGSKLLEIANKIQKGEREKDYLDAINIYYKDWNSLGQKERSLLYESKMEKIYKKYDDDTE
;
A
#
# COMPACT_ATOMS: atom_id res chain seq x y z
N MET A 1 63.93 -27.46 -26.49
CA MET A 1 62.49 -27.85 -26.59
C MET A 1 61.69 -26.91 -25.70
N LYS A 2 60.51 -26.47 -26.20
CA LYS A 2 59.72 -25.29 -25.82
C LYS A 2 59.34 -25.19 -24.32
N PRO A 3 59.16 -23.98 -23.76
CA PRO A 3 58.42 -23.80 -22.50
C PRO A 3 56.91 -23.84 -22.78
N LEU A 4 56.19 -24.72 -22.08
CA LEU A 4 54.72 -24.77 -22.09
C LEU A 4 54.21 -24.07 -20.82
N ASN A 5 53.82 -22.81 -21.01
CA ASN A 5 52.61 -22.17 -20.49
C ASN A 5 52.07 -22.60 -19.11
N TYR A 6 52.32 -21.80 -18.07
CA TYR A 6 51.57 -21.84 -16.81
C TYR A 6 50.99 -20.47 -16.45
N TYR A 7 50.59 -19.70 -17.47
CA TYR A 7 49.72 -18.52 -17.31
C TYR A 7 48.29 -18.87 -16.88
N PHE A 8 47.98 -20.17 -16.71
CA PHE A 8 46.63 -20.65 -16.42
C PHE A 8 46.24 -20.57 -14.94
N VAL A 9 47.19 -20.43 -14.01
CA VAL A 9 46.87 -20.51 -12.57
C VAL A 9 46.65 -19.15 -11.91
N ILE A 10 46.92 -18.04 -12.60
CA ILE A 10 46.78 -16.68 -12.02
C ILE A 10 45.39 -16.06 -12.26
N ASN A 11 44.51 -16.69 -13.05
CA ASN A 11 43.20 -16.11 -13.42
C ASN A 11 41.99 -16.57 -12.58
N VAL A 12 42.17 -17.36 -11.52
CA VAL A 12 41.03 -17.89 -10.73
C VAL A 12 40.80 -17.14 -9.41
N PHE A 13 41.70 -16.24 -9.00
CA PHE A 13 41.61 -15.55 -7.70
C PHE A 13 41.00 -14.13 -7.73
N LEU A 14 40.52 -13.66 -8.89
CA LEU A 14 39.97 -12.30 -9.06
C LEU A 14 38.46 -12.28 -9.36
N ILE A 15 37.74 -13.33 -8.98
CA ILE A 15 36.25 -13.39 -9.03
C ILE A 15 35.73 -13.85 -7.67
N LEU A 16 36.09 -13.11 -6.62
CA LEU A 16 35.45 -13.24 -5.30
C LEU A 16 35.17 -11.86 -4.70
N SER A 17 34.65 -10.97 -5.55
CA SER A 17 34.12 -9.66 -5.16
C SER A 17 32.72 -9.56 -5.74
N LEU A 18 31.76 -9.10 -4.93
CA LEU A 18 30.31 -9.00 -5.21
C LEU A 18 29.48 -10.21 -4.79
N VAL A 19 29.72 -10.74 -3.57
CA VAL A 19 28.59 -11.29 -2.82
C VAL A 19 27.80 -10.09 -2.33
N SER A 20 26.73 -9.77 -3.05
CA SER A 20 25.76 -8.73 -2.69
C SER A 20 25.36 -8.91 -1.22
N GLY A 21 25.65 -7.90 -0.41
CA GLY A 21 25.07 -7.80 0.92
C GLY A 21 23.57 -7.61 0.78
N CYS A 22 22.81 -8.69 0.86
CA CYS A 22 21.41 -8.60 1.22
C CYS A 22 21.38 -8.04 2.65
N GLN A 23 21.05 -6.75 2.80
CA GLN A 23 20.53 -6.28 4.07
C GLN A 23 19.24 -7.06 4.30
N ASP A 24 19.27 -8.04 5.20
CA ASP A 24 18.06 -8.58 5.81
C ASP A 24 17.38 -7.41 6.53
N LYS A 25 16.52 -6.71 5.81
CA LYS A 25 15.51 -5.86 6.41
C LYS A 25 14.57 -6.83 7.11
N THR A 26 14.79 -7.05 8.41
CA THR A 26 13.80 -7.67 9.26
C THR A 26 12.54 -6.82 9.15
N ALA A 27 11.61 -7.24 8.30
CA ALA A 27 10.29 -6.63 8.20
C ALA A 27 9.73 -6.60 9.62
N LYS A 28 9.41 -5.40 10.11
CA LYS A 28 8.78 -5.24 11.40
C LYS A 28 7.44 -5.98 11.29
N ILE A 29 7.32 -7.11 11.96
CA ILE A 29 6.06 -7.83 11.99
C ILE A 29 5.10 -6.94 12.76
N TYR A 30 4.00 -6.57 12.13
CA TYR A 30 2.89 -5.85 12.76
C TYR A 30 1.85 -6.90 13.18
N PRO A 31 2.02 -7.59 14.34
CA PRO A 31 1.06 -8.59 14.79
C PRO A 31 -0.35 -8.00 14.98
N GLU A 32 -0.42 -6.68 15.21
CA GLU A 32 -1.68 -5.92 15.24
C GLU A 32 -2.47 -6.06 13.93
N LEU A 33 -1.82 -6.11 12.74
CA LEU A 33 -2.51 -6.32 11.46
C LEU A 33 -3.21 -7.67 11.36
N ALA A 34 -2.61 -8.72 11.94
CA ALA A 34 -3.20 -10.06 11.95
C ALA A 34 -4.45 -10.14 12.84
N SER A 35 -4.59 -9.23 13.82
CA SER A 35 -5.77 -9.13 14.67
C SER A 35 -6.95 -8.39 14.03
N LEU A 36 -6.70 -7.66 12.94
CA LEU A 36 -7.74 -6.98 12.18
C LEU A 36 -8.40 -7.96 11.21
N ASN A 37 -9.73 -7.95 11.16
CA ASN A 37 -10.53 -8.73 10.22
C ASN A 37 -10.49 -8.10 8.80
N LEU A 38 -9.28 -7.98 8.23
CA LEU A 38 -9.06 -7.53 6.86
C LEU A 38 -9.38 -8.67 5.88
N LEU A 39 -9.99 -8.33 4.75
CA LEU A 39 -10.34 -9.30 3.71
C LEU A 39 -9.06 -9.86 3.08
N ARG A 40 -9.02 -11.19 2.94
CA ARG A 40 -7.93 -11.94 2.35
C ARG A 40 -8.49 -13.04 1.48
N GLY A 41 -7.70 -13.50 0.51
CA GLY A 41 -8.04 -14.61 -0.36
C GLY A 41 -7.64 -14.36 -1.81
N GLU A 42 -8.09 -15.25 -2.67
CA GLU A 42 -7.99 -15.09 -4.12
C GLU A 42 -8.89 -13.94 -4.59
N LEU A 43 -8.42 -13.22 -5.61
CA LEU A 43 -9.20 -12.15 -6.25
C LEU A 43 -10.21 -12.76 -7.21
N ILE A 44 -11.47 -12.36 -7.09
CA ILE A 44 -12.55 -12.81 -7.98
C ILE A 44 -12.83 -11.71 -9.00
N LEU A 45 -12.28 -11.86 -10.21
CA LEU A 45 -12.41 -10.86 -11.28
C LEU A 45 -13.43 -11.31 -12.33
N CYS A 46 -14.51 -10.54 -12.51
CA CYS A 46 -15.58 -10.84 -13.48
C CYS A 46 -15.24 -10.38 -14.92
N SER A 47 -14.25 -9.51 -15.08
CA SER A 47 -13.56 -9.17 -16.33
C SER A 47 -12.08 -9.52 -16.19
N GLY A 48 -11.38 -9.89 -17.26
CA GLY A 48 -9.93 -10.13 -17.18
C GLY A 48 -9.15 -8.90 -16.69
N ASP A 49 -7.83 -9.03 -16.55
CA ASP A 49 -6.94 -8.01 -15.95
C ASP A 49 -6.76 -6.71 -16.78
N GLN A 50 -7.70 -6.38 -17.68
CA GLN A 50 -7.65 -5.18 -18.50
C GLN A 50 -8.25 -3.98 -17.76
N PHE A 51 -7.41 -3.31 -16.99
CA PHE A 51 -7.70 -1.99 -16.41
C PHE A 51 -6.95 -0.89 -17.17
N GLY A 52 -7.32 0.37 -16.92
CA GLY A 52 -6.56 1.53 -17.39
C GLY A 52 -5.14 1.54 -16.83
N ASN A 53 -4.25 2.37 -17.39
CA ASN A 53 -2.88 2.47 -16.89
C ASN A 53 -2.84 3.31 -15.61
N VAL A 54 -2.49 2.69 -14.49
CA VAL A 54 -2.37 3.33 -13.17
C VAL A 54 -0.90 3.31 -12.74
N SER A 55 -0.36 4.46 -12.33
CA SER A 55 1.01 4.59 -11.84
C SER A 55 1.07 5.40 -10.54
N PHE A 56 0.46 4.86 -9.48
CA PHE A 56 0.35 5.53 -8.18
C PHE A 56 1.42 5.05 -7.15
N SER A 57 2.12 3.93 -7.43
CA SER A 57 2.87 3.09 -6.45
C SER A 57 4.36 3.39 -6.25
N LEU A 58 4.82 4.64 -6.39
CA LEU A 58 6.27 4.91 -6.28
C LEU A 58 6.86 4.65 -4.87
N SER A 59 6.02 4.62 -3.84
CA SER A 59 6.44 4.52 -2.43
C SER A 59 6.62 3.11 -1.88
N CYS A 60 6.16 2.08 -2.58
CA CYS A 60 6.19 0.68 -2.11
C CYS A 60 7.26 -0.14 -2.85
N ASN A 61 7.58 -1.32 -2.30
CA ASN A 61 8.55 -2.23 -2.89
C ASN A 61 8.22 -2.52 -4.36
N PHE A 62 9.26 -2.61 -5.20
CA PHE A 62 9.09 -2.79 -6.64
C PHE A 62 8.23 -4.02 -6.98
N ASP A 63 8.40 -5.11 -6.23
CA ASP A 63 7.72 -6.38 -6.45
C ASP A 63 6.21 -6.34 -6.15
N THR A 64 5.74 -5.36 -5.36
CA THR A 64 4.32 -5.24 -4.99
C THR A 64 3.55 -4.21 -5.85
N ARG A 65 4.25 -3.47 -6.73
CA ARG A 65 3.66 -2.38 -7.52
C ARG A 65 2.54 -2.84 -8.46
N ALA A 66 2.69 -4.00 -9.09
CA ALA A 66 1.67 -4.53 -10.00
C ALA A 66 0.37 -4.82 -9.25
N THR A 67 0.45 -5.51 -8.11
CA THR A 67 -0.69 -5.79 -7.23
C THR A 67 -1.31 -4.51 -6.69
N PHE A 68 -0.49 -3.53 -6.30
CA PHE A 68 -0.98 -2.24 -5.84
C PHE A 68 -1.74 -1.48 -6.93
N ASN A 69 -1.21 -1.42 -8.16
CA ASN A 69 -1.88 -0.73 -9.26
C ASN A 69 -3.20 -1.43 -9.65
N LEU A 70 -3.25 -2.77 -9.59
CA LEU A 70 -4.49 -3.53 -9.71
C LEU A 70 -5.48 -3.15 -8.59
N ALA A 71 -5.04 -3.08 -7.34
CA ALA A 71 -5.88 -2.70 -6.21
C ALA A 71 -6.50 -1.30 -6.38
N VAL A 72 -5.71 -0.32 -6.85
CA VAL A 72 -6.20 1.03 -7.18
C VAL A 72 -7.24 0.99 -8.31
N SER A 73 -7.00 0.16 -9.34
CA SER A 73 -7.95 0.00 -10.45
C SER A 73 -9.29 -0.58 -10.00
N LEU A 74 -9.25 -1.58 -9.10
CA LEU A 74 -10.44 -2.17 -8.48
C LEU A 74 -11.18 -1.16 -7.61
N LEU A 75 -10.46 -0.38 -6.80
CA LEU A 75 -11.02 0.68 -5.96
C LEU A 75 -11.80 1.71 -6.80
N HIS A 76 -11.21 2.20 -7.89
CA HIS A 76 -11.86 3.16 -8.80
C HIS A 76 -12.95 2.53 -9.69
N SER A 77 -12.99 1.19 -9.77
CA SER A 77 -14.09 0.45 -10.40
C SER A 77 -15.21 0.09 -9.41
N PHE A 78 -15.10 0.55 -8.16
CA PHE A 78 -16.02 0.26 -7.06
C PHE A 78 -16.08 -1.21 -6.65
N GLU A 79 -15.05 -2.00 -6.97
CA GLU A 79 -14.89 -3.39 -6.54
C GLU A 79 -14.23 -3.44 -5.14
N TYR A 80 -14.84 -2.79 -4.15
CA TYR A 80 -14.19 -2.49 -2.86
C TYR A 80 -13.67 -3.72 -2.11
N GLU A 81 -14.41 -4.82 -2.09
CA GLU A 81 -13.99 -6.05 -1.40
C GLU A 81 -12.74 -6.66 -2.05
N GLU A 82 -12.70 -6.68 -3.39
CA GLU A 82 -11.54 -7.18 -4.14
C GLU A 82 -10.35 -6.19 -4.06
N ALA A 83 -10.62 -4.88 -4.04
CA ALA A 83 -9.62 -3.87 -3.79
C ALA A 83 -9.00 -4.03 -2.39
N GLU A 84 -9.82 -4.27 -1.36
CA GLU A 84 -9.32 -4.55 0.00
C GLU A 84 -8.38 -5.75 0.00
N LYS A 85 -8.81 -6.89 -0.58
CA LYS A 85 -7.97 -8.09 -0.70
C LYS A 85 -6.65 -7.80 -1.40
N ALA A 86 -6.67 -7.06 -2.52
CA ALA A 86 -5.49 -6.75 -3.30
C ALA A 86 -4.52 -5.82 -2.53
N PHE A 87 -5.02 -4.79 -1.85
CA PHE A 87 -4.17 -3.96 -0.98
C PHE A 87 -3.64 -4.75 0.23
N VAL A 88 -4.41 -5.69 0.78
CA VAL A 88 -3.95 -6.55 1.87
C VAL A 88 -2.85 -7.50 1.40
N GLN A 89 -2.90 -8.01 0.16
CA GLN A 89 -1.77 -8.76 -0.43
C GLN A 89 -0.49 -7.89 -0.50
N VAL A 90 -0.62 -6.60 -0.81
CA VAL A 90 0.51 -5.65 -0.77
C VAL A 90 1.00 -5.48 0.67
N LEU A 91 0.11 -5.30 1.66
CA LEU A 91 0.49 -5.15 3.06
C LEU A 91 1.15 -6.40 3.64
N ASP A 92 0.66 -7.58 3.30
CA ASP A 92 1.21 -8.85 3.80
C ASP A 92 2.63 -9.09 3.21
N ALA A 93 2.91 -8.58 2.00
CA ALA A 93 4.23 -8.66 1.35
C ALA A 93 5.18 -7.49 1.69
N ASP A 94 4.64 -6.29 1.90
CA ASP A 94 5.37 -5.06 2.22
C ASP A 94 4.64 -4.26 3.32
N PRO A 95 4.81 -4.64 4.61
CA PRO A 95 4.14 -3.99 5.72
C PRO A 95 4.59 -2.53 5.97
N GLU A 96 5.64 -2.06 5.31
CA GLU A 96 6.08 -0.66 5.39
C GLU A 96 5.49 0.21 4.25
N CYS A 97 4.72 -0.39 3.33
CA CYS A 97 4.02 0.32 2.25
C CYS A 97 2.87 1.17 2.83
N ALA A 98 3.18 2.42 3.18
CA ALA A 98 2.21 3.36 3.74
C ALA A 98 0.94 3.54 2.89
N MET A 99 1.09 3.52 1.57
CA MET A 99 -0.05 3.67 0.66
C MET A 99 -0.95 2.44 0.61
N ALA A 100 -0.47 1.24 0.96
CA ALA A 100 -1.37 0.09 1.05
C ALA A 100 -2.30 0.19 2.26
N TYR A 101 -1.88 0.82 3.37
CA TYR A 101 -2.79 1.15 4.48
C TYR A 101 -3.86 2.16 4.06
N TRP A 102 -3.47 3.20 3.30
CA TRP A 102 -4.41 4.14 2.70
C TRP A 102 -5.41 3.40 1.80
N GLY A 103 -4.93 2.52 0.92
CA GLY A 103 -5.75 1.75 0.00
C GLY A 103 -6.76 0.85 0.72
N VAL A 104 -6.33 0.09 1.73
CA VAL A 104 -7.25 -0.71 2.55
C VAL A 104 -8.27 0.18 3.24
N ALA A 105 -7.88 1.33 3.81
CA ALA A 105 -8.83 2.25 4.43
C ALA A 105 -9.85 2.80 3.43
N MET A 106 -9.41 3.18 2.22
CA MET A 106 -10.31 3.61 1.13
C MET A 106 -11.30 2.50 0.74
N SER A 107 -10.84 1.25 0.67
CA SER A 107 -11.68 0.10 0.33
C SER A 107 -12.71 -0.24 1.42
N ILE A 108 -12.40 -0.02 2.69
CA ILE A 108 -13.32 -0.32 3.80
C ILE A 108 -14.56 0.60 3.79
N SER A 109 -14.41 1.85 3.34
CA SER A 109 -15.51 2.83 3.29
C SER A 109 -16.16 2.84 1.91
N HIS A 110 -17.35 2.28 1.80
CA HIS A 110 -18.06 2.21 0.52
C HIS A 110 -18.78 3.53 0.23
N SER A 111 -18.22 4.34 -0.67
CA SER A 111 -18.74 5.68 -0.95
C SER A 111 -20.10 5.69 -1.68
N LEU A 112 -20.41 4.64 -2.44
CA LEU A 112 -21.61 4.57 -3.30
C LEU A 112 -22.83 3.94 -2.65
N TRP A 113 -22.66 3.10 -1.62
CA TRP A 113 -23.79 2.41 -0.98
C TRP A 113 -23.69 2.44 0.55
N TYR A 114 -24.86 2.42 1.17
CA TYR A 114 -24.98 2.52 2.62
C TYR A 114 -24.49 1.25 3.32
N GLN A 115 -23.51 1.41 4.21
CA GLN A 115 -23.10 0.36 5.14
C GLN A 115 -24.03 0.41 6.38
N THR A 116 -24.54 -0.75 6.78
CA THR A 116 -25.64 -0.85 7.76
C THR A 116 -25.22 -0.66 9.22
N ASP A 117 -23.93 -0.78 9.51
CA ASP A 117 -23.36 -0.61 10.85
C ASP A 117 -22.04 0.18 10.81
N ASN A 118 -21.49 0.49 11.99
CA ASN A 118 -20.26 1.29 12.14
C ASN A 118 -19.00 0.43 12.31
N SER A 119 -19.06 -0.90 12.15
CA SER A 119 -17.89 -1.78 12.35
C SER A 119 -16.75 -1.47 11.39
N TYR A 120 -17.07 -1.01 10.18
CA TYR A 120 -16.09 -0.54 9.19
C TYR A 120 -15.31 0.69 9.68
N LEU A 121 -15.95 1.57 10.46
CA LEU A 121 -15.29 2.77 11.02
C LEU A 121 -14.31 2.38 12.12
N GLU A 122 -14.68 1.43 12.97
CA GLU A 122 -13.77 0.87 13.98
C GLU A 122 -12.58 0.15 13.32
N LYS A 123 -12.85 -0.68 12.30
CA LYS A 123 -11.82 -1.40 11.53
C LYS A 123 -10.81 -0.44 10.89
N GLY A 124 -11.30 0.59 10.17
CA GLY A 124 -10.44 1.59 9.53
C GLY A 124 -9.67 2.46 10.54
N SER A 125 -10.29 2.82 11.66
CA SER A 125 -9.60 3.56 12.74
C SER A 125 -8.40 2.77 13.29
N LYS A 126 -8.60 1.49 13.63
CA LYS A 126 -7.52 0.63 14.15
C LYS A 126 -6.42 0.39 13.11
N LEU A 127 -6.77 0.23 11.84
CA LEU A 127 -5.81 0.12 10.75
C LEU A 127 -4.92 1.38 10.67
N LEU A 128 -5.51 2.57 10.75
CA LEU A 128 -4.79 3.83 10.62
C LEU A 128 -3.98 4.18 11.88
N GLU A 129 -4.36 3.68 13.06
CA GLU A 129 -3.50 3.72 14.25
C GLU A 129 -2.16 2.98 14.02
N ILE A 130 -2.19 1.84 13.30
CA ILE A 130 -0.97 1.12 12.91
C ILE A 130 -0.19 1.93 11.87
N ALA A 131 -0.86 2.39 10.81
CA ALA A 131 -0.25 3.19 9.73
C ALA A 131 0.44 4.47 10.26
N ASN A 132 -0.07 5.06 11.34
CA ASN A 132 0.55 6.23 11.94
C ASN A 132 1.94 5.96 12.52
N LYS A 133 2.23 4.71 12.93
CA LYS A 133 3.50 4.29 13.56
C LYS A 133 4.61 3.93 12.56
N ILE A 134 4.30 3.79 11.27
CA ILE A 134 5.28 3.38 10.24
C ILE A 134 6.04 4.59 9.68
N GLN A 135 7.23 4.32 9.13
CA GLN A 135 8.00 5.34 8.40
C GLN A 135 7.30 5.64 7.07
N LYS A 136 7.18 6.93 6.73
CA LYS A 136 6.47 7.35 5.51
C LYS A 136 7.08 8.64 4.97
N GLY A 137 7.01 8.81 3.65
CA GLY A 137 7.35 10.08 3.01
C GLY A 137 6.27 11.12 3.26
N GLU A 138 6.55 12.35 2.82
CA GLU A 138 5.65 13.49 3.05
C GLU A 138 4.32 13.32 2.34
N ARG A 139 4.34 12.85 1.08
CA ARG A 139 3.14 12.60 0.28
C ARG A 139 2.28 11.51 0.90
N GLU A 140 2.86 10.38 1.26
CA GLU A 140 2.13 9.27 1.87
C GLU A 140 1.56 9.66 3.23
N LYS A 141 2.28 10.51 3.97
CA LYS A 141 1.77 11.11 5.20
C LYS A 141 0.54 11.96 4.95
N ASP A 142 0.54 12.81 3.91
CA ASP A 142 -0.59 13.67 3.62
C ASP A 142 -1.84 12.86 3.24
N TYR A 143 -1.70 11.82 2.41
CA TYR A 143 -2.80 10.89 2.07
C TYR A 143 -3.33 10.14 3.30
N LEU A 144 -2.43 9.62 4.16
CA LEU A 144 -2.84 8.96 5.40
C LEU A 144 -3.52 9.92 6.37
N ASP A 145 -3.01 11.15 6.52
CA ASP A 145 -3.63 12.18 7.35
C ASP A 145 -5.01 12.60 6.82
N ALA A 146 -5.20 12.58 5.49
CA ALA A 146 -6.49 12.83 4.86
C ALA A 146 -7.48 11.74 5.24
N ILE A 147 -7.22 10.46 4.90
CA ILE A 147 -8.17 9.38 5.20
C ILE A 147 -8.37 9.18 6.71
N ASN A 148 -7.34 9.43 7.53
CA ASN A 148 -7.46 9.36 8.99
C ASN A 148 -8.47 10.35 9.57
N ILE A 149 -8.68 11.53 8.97
CA ILE A 149 -9.70 12.47 9.47
C ILE A 149 -11.13 11.92 9.29
N TYR A 150 -11.33 11.07 8.27
CA TYR A 150 -12.63 10.43 8.04
C TYR A 150 -12.96 9.43 9.15
N TYR A 151 -11.95 8.77 9.72
CA TYR A 151 -12.11 7.75 10.75
C TYR A 151 -12.01 8.31 12.17
N LYS A 152 -11.10 9.22 12.49
CA LYS A 152 -10.70 9.59 13.86
C LYS A 152 -11.85 9.84 14.86
N ASP A 153 -12.85 10.65 14.48
CA ASP A 153 -13.93 11.09 15.38
C ASP A 153 -15.30 10.49 14.97
N TRP A 154 -15.28 9.26 14.44
CA TRP A 154 -16.46 8.59 13.88
C TRP A 154 -17.62 8.37 14.86
N ASN A 155 -17.31 8.29 16.16
CA ASN A 155 -18.30 8.14 17.24
C ASN A 155 -19.07 9.43 17.56
N SER A 156 -18.58 10.58 17.11
CA SER A 156 -19.14 11.89 17.46
C SER A 156 -19.61 12.69 16.25
N LEU A 157 -19.04 12.42 15.07
CA LEU A 157 -19.36 13.12 13.82
C LEU A 157 -20.20 12.24 12.89
N GLY A 158 -21.19 12.84 12.25
CA GLY A 158 -21.97 12.19 11.20
C GLY A 158 -21.15 11.96 9.92
N GLN A 159 -21.61 11.05 9.05
CA GLN A 159 -20.91 10.73 7.80
C GLN A 159 -20.61 11.98 6.97
N LYS A 160 -21.59 12.87 6.80
CA LYS A 160 -21.43 14.11 6.02
C LYS A 160 -20.31 15.00 6.56
N GLU A 161 -20.21 15.15 7.89
CA GLU A 161 -19.17 15.99 8.50
C GLU A 161 -17.78 15.41 8.26
N ARG A 162 -17.64 14.08 8.41
CA ARG A 162 -16.38 13.37 8.14
C ARG A 162 -15.97 13.45 6.68
N SER A 163 -16.94 13.32 5.75
CA SER A 163 -16.70 13.49 4.32
C SER A 163 -16.23 14.91 3.98
N LEU A 164 -16.81 15.96 4.58
CA LEU A 164 -16.38 17.34 4.36
C LEU A 164 -14.97 17.61 4.92
N LEU A 165 -14.63 17.00 6.07
CA LEU A 165 -13.28 17.09 6.64
C LEU A 165 -12.25 16.39 5.74
N TYR A 166 -12.61 15.23 5.19
CA TYR A 166 -11.79 14.51 4.23
C TYR A 166 -11.61 15.31 2.93
N GLU A 167 -12.69 15.86 2.36
CA GLU A 167 -12.66 16.72 1.19
C GLU A 167 -11.69 17.90 1.37
N SER A 168 -11.76 18.60 2.52
CA SER A 168 -10.85 19.71 2.83
C SER A 168 -9.37 19.28 2.93
N LYS A 169 -9.10 18.03 3.32
CA LYS A 169 -7.75 17.47 3.33
C LYS A 169 -7.29 17.15 1.91
N MET A 170 -8.15 16.52 1.10
CA MET A 170 -7.85 16.20 -0.30
C MET A 170 -7.62 17.46 -1.15
N GLU A 171 -8.36 18.54 -0.91
CA GLU A 171 -8.13 19.84 -1.57
C GLU A 171 -6.69 20.34 -1.35
N LYS A 172 -6.14 20.14 -0.15
CA LYS A 172 -4.76 20.55 0.17
C LYS A 172 -3.73 19.69 -0.54
N ILE A 173 -3.99 18.38 -0.67
CA ILE A 173 -3.13 17.46 -1.43
C ILE A 173 -3.10 17.87 -2.90
N TYR A 174 -4.27 18.05 -3.51
CA TYR A 174 -4.41 18.50 -4.90
C TYR A 174 -3.66 19.82 -5.18
N LYS A 175 -3.71 20.79 -4.26
CA LYS A 175 -2.98 22.05 -4.38
C LYS A 175 -1.47 21.91 -4.16
N LYS A 176 -1.02 20.89 -3.45
CA LYS A 176 0.39 20.69 -3.06
C LYS A 176 1.15 19.84 -4.07
N TYR A 177 0.50 18.88 -4.70
CA TYR A 177 1.09 17.94 -5.66
C TYR A 177 0.35 18.08 -7.01
N ASP A 178 0.84 18.95 -7.88
CA ASP A 178 0.22 19.32 -9.16
C ASP A 178 0.33 18.24 -10.25
N ASP A 179 1.36 17.40 -10.15
CA ASP A 179 1.56 16.23 -11.03
C ASP A 179 0.87 14.95 -10.51
N ASP A 180 0.17 15.02 -9.37
CA ASP A 180 -0.53 13.88 -8.79
C ASP A 180 -1.86 13.63 -9.52
N THR A 181 -2.07 12.41 -9.99
CA THR A 181 -3.24 12.03 -10.78
C THR A 181 -4.35 11.37 -9.96
N GLU A 182 -4.13 11.18 -8.66
CA GLU A 182 -5.12 10.68 -7.70
C GLU A 182 -5.76 11.81 -6.88
#